data_AF-A0A5N6RUF5-F1
#
_entry.id   AF-A0A5N6RUF5-F1
#
_cell.length_a   1.000
_cell.length_b   1.000
_cell.length_c   1.000
_cell.angle_alpha   90.00
_cell.angle_beta   90.00
_cell.angle_gamma   90.00
#
_symmetry.space_group_name_H-M   'P 1'
#
loop_
_entity.id
_entity.type
_entity.pdbx_description
1 polymer ?
#
loop_
_entity_poly.entity_id
_entity_poly.type
_entity_poly.pdbx_seq_one_letter_code
_entity_poly.pdbx_strand_id
1 'polypeptide(L)'
;MLLLSVNQNQPALEKDRYKIRQAFIAAPGNSLIVADYGELELRILSHLASCKSMLDAFRAGGDFHSRTAMNMYPYIREAIDKKQVLLEWYPQSGEEKPPVPLLKVSCKVPR
;
A
#
# COMPACT_ATOMS: atom_id res chain seq x y z
N MET A 1 -23.28 13.14 1.13
CA MET A 1 -21.83 12.86 1.12
C MET A 1 -21.24 13.41 2.42
N LEU A 2 -20.96 12.56 3.40
CA LEU A 2 -20.24 12.95 4.62
C LEU A 2 -18.80 12.44 4.47
N LEU A 3 -17.83 13.35 4.37
CA LEU A 3 -16.42 13.00 4.53
C LEU A 3 -16.18 12.76 6.02
N LEU A 4 -16.06 11.49 6.41
CA LEU A 4 -15.61 11.13 7.75
C LEU A 4 -14.09 11.27 7.79
N SER A 5 -13.62 12.41 8.32
CA SER A 5 -12.23 12.52 8.73
C SER A 5 -11.99 11.53 9.85
N VAL A 6 -11.04 10.62 9.62
CA VAL A 6 -10.69 9.55 10.54
C VAL A 6 -10.08 10.19 11.79
N ASN A 7 -10.72 10.02 12.95
CA ASN A 7 -10.19 10.54 14.23
C ASN A 7 -8.75 10.03 14.44
N GLN A 8 -7.81 10.95 14.67
CA GLN A 8 -6.36 10.71 14.72
C GLN A 8 -5.96 9.67 15.79
N ASN A 9 -6.76 9.50 16.84
CA ASN A 9 -6.46 8.59 17.94
C ASN A 9 -7.14 7.22 17.83
N GLN A 10 -7.82 6.92 16.73
CA GLN A 10 -8.45 5.61 16.59
C GLN A 10 -7.46 4.56 16.07
N PRO A 11 -7.48 3.34 16.63
CA PRO A 11 -6.63 2.26 16.15
C PRO A 11 -6.89 1.93 14.67
N ALA A 12 -5.87 1.36 14.02
CA ALA A 12 -5.99 0.76 12.70
C ALA A 12 -7.14 -0.27 12.69
N LEU A 13 -7.76 -0.49 11.53
CA LEU A 13 -8.93 -1.37 11.38
C LEU A 13 -8.74 -2.75 12.02
N GLU A 14 -7.57 -3.36 11.81
CA GLU A 14 -7.16 -4.65 12.38
C GLU A 14 -7.09 -4.67 13.91
N LYS A 15 -6.97 -3.50 14.55
CA LYS A 15 -6.80 -3.31 16.00
C LYS A 15 -8.00 -2.59 16.64
N ASP A 16 -9.07 -2.34 15.90
CA ASP A 16 -10.27 -1.66 16.39
C ASP A 16 -11.16 -2.59 17.23
N ARG A 17 -10.73 -2.85 18.47
CA ARG A 17 -11.41 -3.75 19.42
C ARG A 17 -12.87 -3.39 19.64
N TYR A 18 -13.16 -2.10 19.73
CA TYR A 18 -14.50 -1.60 20.05
C TYR A 18 -15.35 -1.34 18.80
N LYS A 19 -14.78 -1.55 17.60
CA LYS A 19 -15.45 -1.37 16.31
C LYS A 19 -16.17 -0.01 16.20
N ILE A 20 -15.58 1.03 16.79
CA ILE A 20 -16.23 2.35 16.93
C ILE A 20 -16.59 2.93 15.56
N ARG A 21 -15.80 2.63 14.53
CA ARG A 21 -16.08 3.05 13.14
C ARG A 21 -17.41 2.53 12.62
N GLN A 22 -17.86 1.36 13.07
CA GLN A 22 -19.12 0.74 12.63
C GLN A 22 -20.35 1.47 13.17
N ALA A 23 -20.21 2.29 14.22
CA ALA A 23 -21.29 3.12 14.72
C ALA A 23 -21.64 4.28 13.77
N PHE A 24 -20.73 4.67 12.88
CA PHE A 24 -20.96 5.70 11.88
C PHE A 24 -21.58 5.06 10.63
N ILE A 25 -22.89 5.22 10.47
CA ILE A 25 -23.65 4.70 9.33
C ILE A 25 -24.14 5.84 8.44
N ALA A 26 -24.23 5.60 7.13
CA ALA A 26 -24.92 6.50 6.23
C ALA A 26 -26.44 6.43 6.45
N ALA A 27 -27.13 7.55 6.23
CA ALA A 27 -28.59 7.55 6.15
C ALA A 27 -29.08 6.67 4.98
N PRO A 28 -30.33 6.15 5.02
CA PRO A 28 -30.90 5.39 3.92
C PRO A 28 -30.77 6.11 2.57
N GLY A 29 -30.42 5.37 1.53
CA GLY A 29 -30.17 5.93 0.19
C GLY A 29 -28.82 6.63 0.03
N ASN A 30 -27.96 6.66 1.05
CA ASN A 30 -26.61 7.23 0.98
C ASN A 30 -25.52 6.20 1.25
N SER A 31 -24.28 6.59 0.95
CA SER A 31 -23.08 5.84 1.30
C SER A 31 -22.04 6.77 1.92
N LEU A 32 -21.22 6.21 2.82
CA LEU A 32 -20.02 6.87 3.31
C LEU A 32 -18.89 6.66 2.33
N ILE A 33 -18.13 7.72 2.04
CA ILE A 33 -16.95 7.66 1.20
C ILE A 33 -15.75 8.02 2.09
N VAL A 34 -14.75 7.15 2.09
CA VAL A 34 -13.47 7.40 2.75
C VAL A 34 -12.45 7.69 1.67
N ALA A 35 -11.76 8.81 1.81
CA ALA A 35 -10.64 9.18 0.97
C ALA A 35 -9.48 9.54 1.89
N ASP A 36 -8.33 8.90 1.65
CA ASP A 36 -7.11 9.11 2.41
C ASP A 36 -5.92 9.28 1.45
N TYR A 37 -4.92 10.02 1.89
CA TYR A 37 -3.70 10.26 1.11
C TYR A 37 -2.69 9.15 1.36
N GLY A 38 -2.56 8.24 0.40
CA GLY A 38 -1.57 7.16 0.47
C GLY A 38 -0.13 7.68 0.54
N GLU A 39 0.56 7.35 1.64
CA GLU A 39 1.98 7.66 1.90
C GLU A 39 2.31 9.16 1.78
N LEU A 40 1.43 10.04 2.28
CA LEU A 40 1.58 11.49 2.17
C LEU A 40 2.92 11.99 2.71
N GLU A 41 3.33 11.52 3.89
CA GLU A 41 4.58 11.94 4.53
C GLU A 41 5.81 11.61 3.67
N LEU A 42 5.87 10.39 3.12
CA LEU A 42 6.96 9.97 2.26
C LEU A 42 6.97 10.69 0.92
N ARG A 43 5.79 11.04 0.37
CA ARG A 43 5.69 11.87 -0.83
C ARG A 43 6.27 13.26 -0.57
N ILE A 44 5.92 13.88 0.56
CA ILE A 44 6.46 15.18 0.96
C ILE A 44 7.98 15.08 1.15
N LEU A 45 8.46 14.08 1.88
CA LEU A 45 9.88 13.87 2.11
C LEU A 45 10.67 13.67 0.80
N SER A 46 10.14 12.89 -0.14
CA SER A 46 10.76 12.67 -1.44
C SER A 46 10.95 13.96 -2.24
N HIS A 47 9.98 14.88 -2.13
CA HIS A 47 10.02 16.18 -2.80
C HIS A 47 11.01 17.12 -2.12
N LEU A 48 10.95 17.26 -0.79
CA LEU A 48 11.85 18.12 -0.03
C LEU A 48 13.31 17.69 -0.15
N ALA A 49 13.58 16.38 -0.09
CA ALA A 49 14.92 15.84 -0.23
C ALA A 49 15.41 15.79 -1.69
N SER A 50 14.57 16.12 -2.68
CA SER A 50 14.85 15.94 -4.11
C SER A 50 15.39 14.54 -4.44
N CYS A 51 14.90 13.52 -3.73
CA CYS A 51 15.42 12.17 -3.83
C CYS A 51 14.88 11.50 -5.09
N LYS A 52 15.70 11.49 -6.16
CA LYS A 52 15.31 11.00 -7.48
C LYS A 52 14.79 9.56 -7.44
N SER A 53 15.44 8.66 -6.70
CA SER A 53 15.02 7.26 -6.60
C SER A 53 13.63 7.10 -5.96
N MET A 54 13.31 7.91 -4.95
CA MET A 54 11.99 7.92 -4.32
C MET A 54 10.93 8.56 -5.23
N LEU A 55 11.25 9.67 -5.89
CA LEU A 55 10.35 10.33 -6.83
C LEU A 55 9.99 9.39 -7.99
N ASP A 56 10.98 8.68 -8.53
CA ASP A 56 10.77 7.72 -9.62
C ASP A 56 9.97 6.50 -9.13
N ALA A 57 10.20 6.04 -7.89
CA ALA A 57 9.39 4.98 -7.28
C ALA A 57 7.92 5.39 -7.11
N PHE A 58 7.63 6.64 -6.68
CA PHE A 58 6.26 7.14 -6.59
C PHE A 58 5.61 7.35 -7.96
N ARG A 59 6.36 7.84 -8.96
CA ARG A 59 5.88 8.05 -10.33
C ARG A 59 5.55 6.75 -11.04
N ALA A 60 6.30 5.68 -10.76
CA ALA A 60 6.05 4.36 -11.34
C ALA A 60 4.75 3.71 -10.83
N GLY A 61 4.15 4.23 -9.74
CA GLY A 61 2.91 3.71 -9.18
C GLY A 61 3.09 2.41 -8.39
N GLY A 62 1.98 1.78 -8.01
CA GLY A 62 1.97 0.52 -7.25
C GLY A 62 2.64 0.59 -5.87
N ASP A 63 3.26 -0.50 -5.42
CA ASP A 63 3.77 -0.62 -4.06
C ASP A 63 5.14 0.06 -3.89
N PHE A 64 5.13 1.24 -3.26
CA PHE A 64 6.32 2.07 -3.05
C PHE A 64 7.46 1.34 -2.32
N HIS A 65 7.15 0.56 -1.28
CA HIS A 65 8.17 -0.16 -0.49
C HIS A 65 8.86 -1.23 -1.31
N SER A 66 8.10 -2.04 -2.05
CA SER A 66 8.65 -3.09 -2.93
C SER A 66 9.56 -2.49 -4.00
N ARG A 67 9.17 -1.36 -4.61
CA ARG A 67 10.00 -0.64 -5.58
C ARG A 67 11.28 -0.10 -4.96
N THR A 68 11.18 0.47 -3.77
CA THR A 68 12.34 0.96 -3.02
C THR A 68 13.30 -0.19 -2.71
N ALA A 69 12.78 -1.33 -2.24
CA ALA A 69 13.57 -2.52 -1.94
C ALA A 69 14.28 -3.08 -3.19
N MET A 70 13.59 -3.17 -4.33
CA MET A 70 14.19 -3.57 -5.62
C MET A 70 15.31 -2.62 -6.08
N ASN A 71 15.19 -1.32 -5.78
CA ASN A 71 16.21 -0.33 -6.13
C ASN A 71 17.42 -0.37 -5.19
N MET A 72 17.23 -0.75 -3.93
CA MET A 72 18.30 -0.80 -2.93
C MET A 72 19.06 -2.12 -2.93
N TYR A 73 18.39 -3.25 -3.21
CA TYR A 73 18.94 -4.58 -3.00
C TYR A 73 19.06 -5.38 -4.32
N PRO A 74 20.29 -5.65 -4.81
CA PRO A 74 20.50 -6.39 -6.06
C PRO A 74 19.87 -7.79 -6.07
N TYR A 75 19.92 -8.52 -4.93
CA TYR A 75 19.34 -9.87 -4.83
C TYR A 75 17.81 -9.87 -4.97
N ILE A 76 17.14 -8.77 -4.60
CA ILE A 76 15.68 -8.62 -4.80
C ILE A 76 15.38 -8.46 -6.28
N ARG A 77 16.17 -7.63 -6.98
CA ARG A 77 16.07 -7.47 -8.43
C ARG A 77 16.28 -8.80 -9.15
N GLU A 78 17.32 -9.55 -8.77
CA GLU A 78 17.58 -10.87 -9.34
C GLU A 78 16.42 -11.86 -9.10
N ALA A 79 15.81 -11.84 -7.91
CA ALA A 79 14.65 -12.68 -7.60
C ALA A 79 13.41 -12.32 -8.46
N ILE A 80 13.23 -11.03 -8.77
CA ILE A 80 12.18 -10.57 -9.70
C ILE A 80 12.50 -11.03 -11.13
N ASP A 81 13.75 -10.87 -11.59
CA ASP A 81 14.18 -11.24 -12.94
C ASP A 81 14.05 -12.76 -13.16
N LYS A 82 14.33 -13.57 -12.12
CA LYS A 82 14.11 -15.02 -12.12
C LYS A 82 12.65 -15.43 -11.91
N LYS A 83 11.73 -14.48 -11.78
CA LYS A 83 10.29 -14.71 -11.50
C LYS A 83 10.05 -15.56 -10.25
N GLN A 84 10.93 -15.46 -9.25
CA GLN A 84 10.73 -16.11 -7.94
C GLN A 84 9.74 -15.32 -7.10
N VAL A 85 9.70 -14.00 -7.30
CA VAL A 85 8.72 -13.08 -6.72
C VAL A 85 8.22 -12.09 -7.77
N LEU A 86 6.99 -11.61 -7.62
CA LEU A 86 6.43 -10.55 -8.47
C LEU A 86 6.50 -9.21 -7.74
N LEU A 87 6.90 -8.16 -8.46
CA LEU A 87 6.80 -6.79 -7.95
C LEU A 87 5.33 -6.37 -7.79
N GLU A 88 4.52 -6.67 -8.81
CA GLU A 88 3.09 -6.34 -8.88
C GLU A 88 2.36 -7.48 -9.60
N TRP A 89 1.08 -7.69 -9.25
CA TRP A 89 0.20 -8.63 -9.91
C TRP A 89 -1.22 -8.09 -9.93
N TYR A 90 -1.89 -8.25 -11.07
CA TYR A 90 -3.27 -7.86 -11.26
C TYR A 90 -4.08 -9.10 -11.63
N PRO A 91 -5.16 -9.41 -10.89
CA PRO A 91 -5.97 -10.59 -11.16
C PRO A 91 -6.58 -10.53 -12.55
N GLN A 92 -6.40 -11.61 -13.32
CA GLN A 92 -7.05 -11.79 -14.60
C GLN A 92 -8.32 -12.65 -14.44
N SER A 93 -9.21 -12.60 -15.42
CA SER A 93 -10.47 -13.36 -15.38
C SER A 93 -10.20 -14.85 -15.20
N GLY A 94 -10.59 -15.41 -14.05
CA GLY A 94 -10.38 -16.82 -13.71
C GLY A 94 -9.17 -17.11 -12.80
N GLU A 95 -8.35 -16.12 -12.44
CA GLU A 95 -7.22 -16.30 -11.52
C GLU A 95 -7.53 -15.72 -10.13
N GLU A 96 -7.59 -16.60 -9.11
CA GLU A 96 -7.82 -16.16 -7.72
C GLU A 96 -6.55 -15.73 -6.99
N LYS A 97 -5.38 -16.22 -7.42
CA LYS A 97 -4.09 -16.02 -6.71
C LYS A 97 -2.94 -15.83 -7.70
N PRO A 98 -1.92 -15.05 -7.33
CA PRO A 98 -0.74 -14.89 -8.16
C PRO A 98 0.03 -16.21 -8.29
N PRO A 99 0.66 -16.48 -9.45
CA PRO A 99 1.39 -17.72 -9.70
C PRO A 99 2.65 -17.87 -8.84
N VAL A 100 3.26 -16.75 -8.44
CA VAL A 100 4.37 -16.71 -7.49
C VAL A 100 4.14 -15.58 -6.47
N PRO A 101 4.74 -15.64 -5.27
CA PRO A 101 4.50 -14.66 -4.22
C PRO A 101 4.83 -13.22 -4.65
N LEU A 102 4.05 -12.26 -4.16
CA LEU A 102 4.39 -10.84 -4.30
C LEU A 102 5.58 -10.49 -3.38
N LEU A 103 6.46 -9.61 -3.83
CA LEU A 103 7.61 -9.13 -3.06
C LEU A 103 7.17 -8.57 -1.69
N LYS A 104 6.08 -7.80 -1.66
CA LYS A 104 5.49 -7.27 -0.41
C LYS A 104 5.15 -8.35 0.62
N VAL A 105 4.83 -9.56 0.18
CA VAL A 105 4.44 -10.68 1.04
C VAL A 105 5.67 -11.50 1.45
N SER A 106 6.63 -11.66 0.55
CA SER A 106 7.87 -12.42 0.78
C SER A 106 8.91 -11.67 1.61
N CYS A 107 8.98 -10.34 1.48
CA CYS A 107 9.82 -9.47 2.32
C CYS A 107 9.18 -9.21 3.68
N LYS A 108 8.76 -10.26 4.40
CA LYS A 108 8.70 -10.16 5.86
C LYS A 108 10.13 -10.28 6.36
N VAL A 109 10.80 -9.14 6.49
CA VAL A 109 12.09 -9.03 7.17
C VAL A 109 11.95 -9.79 8.49
N PRO A 110 12.80 -10.79 8.79
CA PRO A 110 12.81 -11.36 10.13
C PRO A 110 13.12 -10.22 11.09
N ARG A 111 12.12 -9.87 11.92
CA ARG A 111 12.32 -8.95 13.03
C ARG A 111 13.23 -9.57 14.06
#